data_AF-A0A939X6B5-F1
#
_entry.id   AF-A0A939X6B5-F1
#
_cell.length_a   1.000
_cell.length_b   1.000
_cell.length_c   1.000
_cell.angle_alpha   90.00
_cell.angle_beta   90.00
_cell.angle_gamma   90.00
#
_symmetry.space_group_name_H-M   'P 1'
#
loop_
_entity.id
_entity.type
_entity.pdbx_description
1 polymer ?
#
loop_
_entity_poly.entity_id
_entity_poly.type
_entity_poly.pdbx_seq_one_letter_code
_entity_poly.pdbx_strand_id
1 'polypeptide(L)' 'MAKEKFLLAYSGGLDTSIIIPWLLENYDCEVV' A
#
# COMPACT_ATOMS: atom_id res chain seq x y z
N MET A 1 -18.53 3.04 -3.96
CA MET A 1 -17.91 3.85 -2.89
C MET A 1 -16.50 4.20 -3.34
N ALA A 2 -15.94 5.32 -2.91
CA ALA A 2 -14.55 5.65 -3.27
C ALA A 2 -13.60 4.67 -2.55
N LYS A 3 -12.59 4.13 -3.25
CA LYS A 3 -11.54 3.33 -2.61
C LYS A 3 -10.72 4.20 -1.67
N GLU A 4 -10.32 3.64 -0.53
CA GLU A 4 -9.37 4.32 0.36
C GLU A 4 -8.02 4.45 -0.34
N LYS A 5 -7.37 5.61 -0.17
CA LYS A 5 -6.04 5.88 -0.73
C LYS A 5 -5.03 6.05 0.38
N PHE A 6 -3.98 5.24 0.36
CA PHE A 6 -2.85 5.32 1.27
C PHE A 6 -1.67 6.00 0.57
N LEU A 7 -1.16 7.07 1.19
CA LEU A 7 0.10 7.68 0.79
C LEU A 7 1.23 6.99 1.58
N LEU A 8 2.08 6.25 0.88
CA LEU A 8 3.14 5.46 1.49
C LEU A 8 4.51 6.10 1.25
N ALA A 9 5.21 6.44 2.32
CA ALA A 9 6.63 6.78 2.23
C ALA A 9 7.43 5.53 1.82
N TYR A 10 7.77 5.42 0.54
CA TYR A 10 8.46 4.27 -0.03
C TYR A 10 9.97 4.55 -0.18
N SER A 11 10.80 3.75 0.51
CA SER A 11 12.26 3.86 0.45
C SER A 11 12.92 2.88 -0.50
N GLY A 12 12.16 1.91 -1.05
CA GLY A 12 12.72 0.78 -1.81
C GLY A 12 13.28 -0.35 -0.94
N GLY A 13 13.23 -0.23 0.39
CA GLY A 13 13.64 -1.29 1.31
C GLY A 13 12.71 -2.50 1.26
N LEU A 14 13.18 -3.63 1.82
CA LEU A 14 12.39 -4.87 1.91
C LEU A 14 11.03 -4.62 2.57
N ASP A 15 11.03 -3.96 3.73
CA ASP A 15 9.82 -3.70 4.51
C ASP A 15 8.81 -2.84 3.73
N THR A 16 9.29 -1.76 3.12
CA THR A 16 8.44 -0.85 2.33
C THR A 16 7.96 -1.49 1.02
N SER A 17 8.65 -2.53 0.53
CA SER A 17 8.25 -3.26 -0.67
C SER A 17 7.24 -4.36 -0.35
N ILE A 18 7.36 -5.02 0.81
CA ILE A 18 6.43 -6.07 1.24
C ILE A 18 5.10 -5.50 1.73
N ILE A 19 5.10 -4.32 2.36
CA ILE A 19 3.86 -3.71 2.87
C ILE A 19 2.86 -3.37 1.75
N ILE A 20 3.33 -3.03 0.54
CA ILE A 20 2.48 -2.65 -0.60
C ILE A 20 1.52 -3.77 -1.01
N PRO A 21 1.99 -4.98 -1.42
CA PRO A 21 1.09 -6.07 -1.79
C PRO A 21 0.22 -6.52 -0.61
N TRP A 22 0.74 -6.51 0.63
CA TRP A 22 -0.06 -6.84 1.81
C TRP A 22 -1.25 -5.88 1.99
N LEU A 23 -1.06 -4.56 1.81
CA LEU A 23 -2.15 -3.59 1.87
C LEU A 23 -3.20 -3.83 0.78
N LEU A 24 -2.77 -4.10 -0.46
CA LEU A 24 -3.66 -4.36 -1.59
C LEU A 24 -4.45 -5.68 -1.46
N GLU A 25 -3.90 -6.68 -0.77
CA GLU A 25 -4.56 -7.98 -0.51
C GLU A 25 -5.56 -7.91 0.65
N ASN A 26 -5.27 -7.08 1.66
CA ASN A 26 -6.06 -7.02 2.90
C ASN A 26 -7.11 -5.89 2.89
N TYR A 27 -6.94 -4.90 2.01
CA TYR A 27 -7.82 -3.74 1.92
C TYR A 27 -8.19 -3.48 0.46
N ASP A 28 -9.44 -3.09 0.21
CA ASP A 28 -9.84 -2.58 -1.10
C ASP A 28 -9.39 -1.12 -1.26
N CYS A 29 -8.09 -0.94 -1.44
CA CYS A 29 -7.43 0.36 -1.45
C CYS A 29 -6.56 0.60 -2.68
N GLU A 30 -6.08 1.83 -2.80
CA GLU A 30 -5.00 2.22 -3.70
C GLU A 30 -3.82 2.72 -2.86
N VAL A 31 -2.60 2.35 -3.25
CA VAL A 31 -1.37 2.84 -2.60
C VAL A 31 -0.62 3.74 -3.58
N VAL A 32 -0.25 4.94 -3.13
CA VAL A 32 0.49 5.97 -3.90
C VAL A 32 1.77 6.32 -3.17
#